data_AF-A0AAW2UPC5-F1
#
_entry.id   AF-A0AAW2UPC5-F1
#
_cell.length_a   1.000
_cell.length_b   1.000
_cell.length_c   1.000
_cell.angle_alpha   90.00
_cell.angle_beta   90.00
_cell.angle_gamma   90.00
#
_symmetry.space_group_name_H-M   'P 1'
#
loop_
_entity.id
_entity.type
_entity.pdbx_description
1 polymer ?
#
loop_
_entity_poly.entity_id
_entity_poly.type
_entity_poly.pdbx_seq_one_letter_code
_entity_poly.pdbx_strand_id
1 'polypeptide(L)'
;MQSAADVNERLGVVGHGDMTGIIMDQGATVSEADIGSGRYGQPTEETKTPALTTAETDPITIGEALEATALSAGDKPIDASDAAAIQAAEVRATGLGHVVPGGIAAEAQSAAAHNILTTREEDKTKLADVLVDATAKLTVDKPVTREDAEGVISAEIRNKPELATHPGGVAASVAAAARLNEQQ
;
A
#
# COMPACT_ATOMS: atom_id res chain seq x y z
N MET A 1 30.48 0.75 16.28
CA MET A 1 29.11 0.23 16.45
C MET A 1 28.39 1.14 17.42
N GLN A 2 27.78 2.21 16.90
CA GLN A 2 26.97 3.14 17.69
C GLN A 2 25.51 2.77 17.42
N SER A 3 24.85 2.10 18.36
CA SER A 3 23.48 1.58 18.18
C SER A 3 22.46 2.44 18.95
N ALA A 4 21.56 3.05 18.17
CA ALA A 4 20.11 3.23 18.35
C ALA A 4 19.49 3.89 19.60
N ALA A 5 20.21 4.19 20.68
CA ALA A 5 19.60 4.79 21.88
C ALA A 5 19.67 6.34 21.93
N ASP A 6 20.66 6.94 21.27
CA ASP A 6 21.05 8.35 21.49
C ASP A 6 20.19 9.41 20.75
N VAL A 7 19.19 9.01 19.95
CA VAL A 7 18.39 9.96 19.14
C VAL A 7 17.03 10.28 19.79
N ASN A 8 16.49 9.42 20.65
CA ASN A 8 15.18 9.64 21.28
C ASN A 8 15.18 10.74 22.35
N GLU A 9 16.34 11.20 22.81
CA GLU A 9 16.45 12.29 23.79
C GLU A 9 16.25 13.69 23.19
N ARG A 10 16.22 13.85 21.87
CA ARG A 10 16.20 15.19 21.23
C ARG A 10 14.83 15.75 20.84
N LEU A 11 13.73 15.03 21.10
CA LEU A 11 12.38 15.47 20.69
C LEU A 11 11.37 15.69 21.83
N GLY A 12 11.79 15.68 23.10
CA GLY A 12 11.09 16.40 24.18
C GLY A 12 9.62 16.01 24.46
N VAL A 13 9.32 14.72 24.66
CA VAL A 13 7.94 14.23 24.92
C VAL A 13 7.77 13.59 26.31
N VAL A 14 8.54 14.01 27.32
CA VAL A 14 8.29 13.60 28.72
C VAL A 14 8.47 14.78 29.67
N GLY A 15 7.38 15.22 30.30
CA GLY A 15 7.37 16.14 31.44
C GLY A 15 6.94 15.39 32.69
N HIS A 16 7.75 15.46 33.73
CA HIS A 16 7.49 14.87 35.04
C HIS A 16 6.88 15.89 36.00
N GLY A 17 5.77 15.53 36.64
CA GLY A 17 5.39 15.99 37.97
C GLY A 17 4.39 17.14 38.03
N ASP A 18 3.13 16.81 38.31
CA ASP A 18 2.39 17.48 39.39
C ASP A 18 1.33 16.53 39.97
N MET A 19 1.41 16.34 41.28
CA MET A 19 0.53 15.52 42.13
C MET A 19 -0.67 16.32 42.65
N THR A 20 -1.61 15.57 43.25
CA THR A 20 -2.67 15.89 44.24
C THR A 20 -4.10 15.79 43.69
N GLY A 21 -5.04 15.03 44.27
CA GLY A 21 -4.98 14.09 45.39
C GLY A 21 -6.37 13.50 45.72
N ILE A 22 -6.34 12.43 46.53
CA ILE A 22 -7.35 11.96 47.52
C ILE A 22 -8.66 11.33 46.91
N ILE A 23 -9.24 10.18 47.33
CA ILE A 23 -9.51 9.52 48.63
C ILE A 23 -9.83 8.00 48.43
N MET A 24 -9.24 7.14 49.28
CA MET A 24 -9.70 5.88 49.96
C MET A 24 -10.64 4.89 49.21
N ASP A 25 -10.54 3.55 49.31
CA ASP A 25 -10.35 2.68 50.48
C ASP A 25 -10.23 1.19 50.03
N GLN A 26 -9.45 0.37 50.75
CA GLN A 26 -9.46 -1.12 50.92
C GLN A 26 -9.64 -2.07 49.69
N GLY A 27 -8.88 -3.15 49.49
CA GLY A 27 -7.93 -3.86 50.34
C GLY A 27 -7.19 -4.96 49.55
N ALA A 28 -5.98 -5.27 50.00
CA ALA A 28 -5.10 -6.30 49.44
C ALA A 28 -5.47 -7.70 49.95
N THR A 29 -5.34 -8.70 49.09
CA THR A 29 -5.20 -10.11 49.49
C THR A 29 -3.95 -10.69 48.85
N VAL A 30 -2.91 -10.79 49.66
CA VAL A 30 -1.73 -11.63 49.44
C VAL A 30 -2.05 -13.00 50.05
N SER A 31 -1.91 -14.07 49.28
CA SER A 31 -1.89 -15.43 49.80
C SER A 31 -0.60 -16.10 49.36
N GLU A 32 0.27 -16.36 50.34
CA GLU A 32 1.51 -17.12 50.20
C GLU A 32 1.30 -18.56 50.68
N ALA A 33 1.94 -19.48 49.94
CA ALA A 33 2.37 -20.85 50.27
C ALA A 33 1.37 -21.95 50.68
N ASP A 34 1.43 -23.07 49.95
CA ASP A 34 1.66 -24.37 50.58
C ASP A 34 2.52 -25.28 49.67
N ILE A 35 3.42 -26.02 50.32
CA ILE A 35 4.51 -26.83 49.77
C ILE A 35 4.10 -28.30 49.89
N GLY A 36 3.61 -28.87 48.78
CA GLY A 36 3.15 -30.27 48.70
C GLY A 36 4.07 -31.14 47.84
N SER A 37 4.69 -32.14 48.47
CA SER A 37 5.63 -33.10 47.88
C SER A 37 4.92 -34.12 46.97
N GLY A 38 5.39 -34.36 45.73
CA GLY A 38 4.77 -35.37 44.85
C GLY A 38 5.38 -35.59 43.45
N ARG A 39 6.53 -36.28 43.42
CA ARG A 39 7.07 -37.23 42.41
C ARG A 39 6.49 -37.34 40.96
N TYR A 40 7.44 -37.23 40.01
CA TYR A 40 7.67 -37.88 38.69
C TYR A 40 6.74 -37.66 37.47
N GLY A 41 7.29 -36.94 36.48
CA GLY A 41 7.02 -37.05 35.03
C GLY A 41 7.95 -36.13 34.22
N GLN A 42 8.80 -36.69 33.36
CA GLN A 42 9.61 -35.99 32.33
C GLN A 42 9.03 -36.30 30.94
N PRO A 43 9.47 -35.69 29.81
CA PRO A 43 9.89 -34.32 29.49
C PRO A 43 9.19 -33.81 28.20
N THR A 44 9.70 -32.72 27.57
CA THR A 44 9.30 -32.09 26.28
C THR A 44 8.12 -31.11 26.39
N GLU A 45 8.11 -29.89 25.87
CA GLU A 45 8.84 -29.29 24.75
C GLU A 45 9.31 -27.87 25.09
N GLU A 46 10.37 -27.49 24.39
CA GLU A 46 10.89 -26.14 24.31
C GLU A 46 9.77 -25.14 24.04
N THR A 47 9.52 -24.22 24.97
CA THR A 47 8.77 -23.01 24.67
C THR A 47 9.62 -22.17 23.73
N LYS A 48 9.53 -22.49 22.44
CA LYS A 48 9.79 -21.55 21.36
C LYS A 48 9.05 -20.28 21.73
N THR A 49 9.84 -19.25 22.00
CA THR A 49 9.51 -17.86 21.70
C THR A 49 8.56 -17.85 20.50
N PRO A 50 7.41 -17.15 20.53
CA PRO A 50 6.66 -16.97 19.30
C PRO A 50 7.60 -16.22 18.36
N ALA A 51 8.23 -16.97 17.45
CA ALA A 51 8.79 -16.42 16.26
C ALA A 51 7.65 -15.61 15.65
N LEU A 52 7.88 -14.31 15.50
CA LEU A 52 7.08 -13.47 14.62
C LEU A 52 6.96 -14.27 13.33
N THR A 53 5.78 -14.86 13.11
CA THR A 53 5.40 -15.36 11.81
C THR A 53 5.60 -14.17 10.90
N THR A 54 6.55 -14.26 9.98
CA THR A 54 6.56 -13.42 8.80
C THR A 54 5.13 -13.51 8.27
N ALA A 55 4.38 -12.41 8.40
CA ALA A 55 3.07 -12.34 7.79
C ALA A 55 3.34 -12.54 6.30
N GLU A 56 3.02 -13.73 5.80
CA GLU A 56 2.87 -13.97 4.37
C GLU A 56 1.94 -12.85 3.89
N THR A 57 2.54 -11.81 3.32
CA THR A 57 1.81 -10.61 2.93
C THR A 57 1.12 -11.01 1.64
N ASP A 58 -0.18 -10.80 1.53
CA ASP A 58 -0.89 -11.13 0.29
C ASP A 58 -0.21 -10.42 -0.89
N PRO A 59 -0.12 -11.07 -2.06
CA PRO A 59 0.57 -10.50 -3.20
C PRO A 59 -0.17 -9.25 -3.69
N ILE A 60 0.58 -8.19 -3.98
CA ILE A 60 0.04 -6.89 -4.37
C ILE A 60 -0.71 -7.03 -5.70
N THR A 61 -1.95 -6.56 -5.77
CA THR A 61 -2.77 -6.64 -6.98
C THR A 61 -2.59 -5.44 -7.90
N ILE A 62 -3.13 -5.53 -9.13
CA ILE A 62 -3.10 -4.42 -10.08
C ILE A 62 -3.93 -3.25 -9.56
N GLY A 63 -5.09 -3.50 -8.96
CA GLY A 63 -5.91 -2.47 -8.31
C GLY A 63 -5.16 -1.73 -7.21
N GLU A 64 -4.49 -2.45 -6.33
CA GLU A 64 -3.71 -1.86 -5.23
C GLU A 64 -2.53 -1.03 -5.75
N ALA A 65 -1.85 -1.48 -6.82
CA ALA A 65 -0.78 -0.71 -7.44
C ALA A 65 -1.29 0.60 -8.10
N LEU A 66 -2.52 0.58 -8.63
CA LEU A 66 -3.19 1.77 -9.16
C LEU A 66 -3.60 2.73 -8.04
N GLU A 67 -4.17 2.24 -6.94
CA GLU A 67 -4.47 3.05 -5.75
C GLU A 67 -3.21 3.66 -5.13
N ALA A 68 -2.10 2.91 -5.08
CA ALA A 68 -0.81 3.45 -4.66
C ALA A 68 -0.34 4.62 -5.54
N THR A 69 -0.69 4.61 -6.83
CA THR A 69 -0.40 5.72 -7.75
C THR A 69 -1.19 6.99 -7.40
N ALA A 70 -2.43 6.84 -6.92
CA ALA A 70 -3.22 7.96 -6.39
C ALA A 70 -2.50 8.67 -5.23
N LEU A 71 -1.68 7.95 -4.46
CA LEU A 71 -0.89 8.51 -3.35
C LEU A 71 0.44 9.12 -3.81
N SER A 72 1.13 8.48 -4.76
CA SER A 72 2.47 8.92 -5.21
C SER A 72 2.44 10.06 -6.23
N ALA A 73 1.43 10.07 -7.11
CA ALA A 73 1.29 11.03 -8.20
C ALA A 73 -0.13 11.62 -8.28
N GLY A 74 -0.86 11.60 -7.16
CA GLY A 74 -2.26 12.01 -7.10
C GLY A 74 -2.56 13.41 -7.61
N ASP A 75 -1.65 14.36 -7.43
CA ASP A 75 -1.81 15.74 -7.88
C ASP A 75 -1.62 15.96 -9.38
N LYS A 76 -1.11 14.96 -10.09
CA LYS A 76 -0.85 15.05 -11.52
C LYS A 76 -2.16 15.01 -12.31
N PRO A 77 -2.42 15.98 -13.21
CA PRO A 77 -3.48 15.88 -14.19
C PRO A 77 -3.28 14.67 -15.11
N ILE A 78 -4.35 13.94 -15.37
CA ILE A 78 -4.28 12.77 -16.25
C ILE A 78 -3.95 13.21 -17.67
N ASP A 79 -2.89 12.64 -18.24
CA ASP A 79 -2.52 12.79 -19.64
C ASP A 79 -2.89 11.54 -20.47
N ALA A 80 -2.70 11.60 -21.79
CA ALA A 80 -3.01 10.48 -22.67
C ALA A 80 -2.14 9.24 -22.40
N SER A 81 -0.92 9.43 -21.92
CA SER A 81 0.02 8.35 -21.60
C SER A 81 -0.37 7.63 -20.32
N ASP A 82 -0.81 8.38 -19.30
CA ASP A 82 -1.38 7.82 -18.07
C ASP A 82 -2.64 7.01 -18.39
N ALA A 83 -3.56 7.55 -19.21
CA ALA A 83 -4.76 6.83 -19.62
C ALA A 83 -4.44 5.52 -20.38
N ALA A 84 -3.40 5.52 -21.22
CA ALA A 84 -2.95 4.31 -21.90
C ALA A 84 -2.34 3.27 -20.93
N ALA A 85 -1.59 3.73 -19.92
CA ALA A 85 -1.04 2.87 -18.88
C ALA A 85 -2.14 2.25 -18.00
N ILE A 86 -3.14 3.04 -17.60
CA ILE A 86 -4.30 2.57 -16.82
C ILE A 86 -5.12 1.56 -17.63
N GLN A 87 -5.36 1.83 -18.92
CA GLN A 87 -5.96 0.85 -19.83
C GLN A 87 -5.18 -0.46 -19.87
N ALA A 88 -3.86 -0.38 -20.04
CA ALA A 88 -3.01 -1.55 -20.09
C ALA A 88 -3.08 -2.36 -18.79
N ALA A 89 -3.21 -1.69 -17.63
CA ALA A 89 -3.39 -2.31 -16.33
C ALA A 89 -4.77 -2.99 -16.21
N GLU A 90 -5.87 -2.30 -16.57
CA GLU A 90 -7.23 -2.86 -16.50
C GLU A 90 -7.40 -4.09 -17.41
N VAL A 91 -6.90 -4.02 -18.65
CA VAL A 91 -6.96 -5.15 -19.60
C VAL A 91 -6.24 -6.38 -19.05
N ARG A 92 -5.15 -6.16 -18.32
CA ARG A 92 -4.38 -7.23 -17.67
C ARG A 92 -5.10 -7.77 -16.46
N ALA A 93 -5.61 -6.90 -15.59
CA ALA A 93 -6.36 -7.30 -14.40
C ALA A 93 -7.56 -8.18 -14.74
N THR A 94 -8.32 -7.78 -15.76
CA THR A 94 -9.54 -8.48 -16.17
C THR A 94 -9.30 -9.66 -17.11
N GLY A 95 -8.18 -9.67 -17.84
CA GLY A 95 -7.89 -10.67 -18.87
C GLY A 95 -8.81 -10.60 -20.11
N LEU A 96 -9.64 -9.57 -20.23
CA LEU A 96 -10.68 -9.46 -21.27
C LEU A 96 -10.15 -8.99 -22.63
N GLY A 97 -8.90 -8.52 -22.70
CA GLY A 97 -8.29 -8.02 -23.94
C GLY A 97 -8.86 -6.68 -24.45
N HIS A 98 -9.84 -6.10 -23.76
CA HIS A 98 -10.48 -4.82 -24.09
C HIS A 98 -10.81 -4.02 -22.82
N VAL A 99 -11.01 -2.71 -22.98
CA VAL A 99 -11.43 -1.80 -21.90
C VAL A 99 -12.87 -2.13 -21.50
N VAL A 100 -13.13 -2.25 -20.20
CA VAL A 100 -14.47 -2.46 -19.67
C VAL A 100 -15.27 -1.16 -19.82
N PRO A 101 -16.45 -1.18 -20.46
CA PRO A 101 -17.30 0.02 -20.53
C PRO A 101 -17.67 0.51 -19.13
N GLY A 102 -17.35 1.77 -18.82
CA GLY A 102 -17.53 2.35 -17.48
C GLY A 102 -16.50 1.90 -16.44
N GLY A 103 -15.46 1.18 -16.85
CA GLY A 103 -14.31 0.86 -16.01
C GLY A 103 -13.37 2.05 -15.80
N ILE A 104 -12.34 1.83 -14.99
CA ILE A 104 -11.37 2.85 -14.61
C ILE A 104 -10.57 3.37 -15.81
N ALA A 105 -10.31 2.52 -16.80
CA ALA A 105 -9.62 2.93 -18.02
C ALA A 105 -10.49 3.83 -18.90
N ALA A 106 -11.80 3.56 -18.99
CA ALA A 106 -12.73 4.42 -19.71
C ALA A 106 -12.84 5.80 -19.04
N GLU A 107 -12.87 5.84 -17.72
CA GLU A 107 -12.86 7.07 -16.93
C GLU A 107 -11.57 7.87 -17.15
N ALA A 108 -10.40 7.22 -17.08
CA ALA A 108 -9.11 7.84 -17.34
C ALA A 108 -9.01 8.42 -18.76
N GLN A 109 -9.54 7.72 -19.77
CA GLN A 109 -9.58 8.21 -21.16
C GLN A 109 -10.48 9.44 -21.31
N SER A 110 -11.66 9.43 -20.67
CA SER A 110 -12.56 10.59 -20.65
C SER A 110 -11.90 11.78 -19.94
N ALA A 111 -11.23 11.54 -18.81
CA ALA A 111 -10.49 12.54 -18.05
C ALA A 111 -9.34 13.14 -18.88
N ALA A 112 -8.54 12.33 -19.55
CA ALA A 112 -7.47 12.81 -20.43
C ALA A 112 -8.02 13.67 -21.59
N ALA A 113 -9.12 13.24 -22.23
CA ALA A 113 -9.76 14.01 -23.30
C ALA A 113 -10.32 15.36 -22.80
N HIS A 114 -10.93 15.36 -21.61
CA HIS A 114 -11.43 16.57 -20.96
C HIS A 114 -10.29 17.53 -20.58
N ASN A 115 -9.19 17.00 -20.05
CA ASN A 115 -8.02 17.78 -19.64
C ASN A 115 -7.33 18.49 -20.81
N ILE A 116 -7.40 17.94 -22.03
CA ILE A 116 -6.90 18.61 -23.25
C ILE A 116 -7.69 19.88 -23.55
N LEU A 117 -9.00 19.88 -23.27
CA LEU A 117 -9.89 21.02 -23.51
C LEU A 117 -9.91 22.02 -22.34
N THR A 118 -9.31 21.64 -21.21
CA THR A 118 -9.34 22.41 -19.96
C THR A 118 -8.05 23.21 -19.81
N THR A 119 -8.17 24.53 -19.74
CA THR A 119 -7.01 25.44 -19.69
C THR A 119 -6.51 25.72 -18.28
N ARG A 120 -7.40 25.65 -17.29
CA ARG A 120 -7.10 25.82 -15.86
C ARG A 120 -6.63 24.50 -15.27
N GLU A 121 -5.40 24.45 -14.77
CA GLU A 121 -4.83 23.22 -14.18
C GLU A 121 -5.64 22.75 -12.96
N GLU A 122 -6.24 23.67 -12.21
CA GLU A 122 -7.06 23.34 -11.03
C GLU A 122 -8.39 22.65 -11.37
N ASP A 123 -8.88 22.79 -12.61
CA ASP A 123 -10.13 22.17 -13.06
C ASP A 123 -9.88 20.84 -13.77
N LYS A 124 -8.61 20.45 -13.96
CA LYS A 124 -8.25 19.18 -14.60
C LYS A 124 -8.49 18.03 -13.64
N THR A 125 -9.00 16.93 -14.18
CA THR A 125 -9.12 15.67 -13.46
C THR A 125 -7.74 15.08 -13.23
N LYS A 126 -7.44 14.73 -11.98
CA LYS A 126 -6.13 14.23 -11.57
C LYS A 126 -6.13 12.71 -11.39
N LEU A 127 -4.93 12.12 -11.27
CA LEU A 127 -4.77 10.69 -11.01
C LEU A 127 -5.47 10.25 -9.72
N ALA A 128 -5.44 11.09 -8.66
CA ALA A 128 -6.14 10.77 -7.43
C ALA A 128 -7.66 10.59 -7.62
N ASP A 129 -8.29 11.45 -8.44
CA ASP A 129 -9.74 11.42 -8.65
C ASP A 129 -10.22 10.13 -9.31
N VAL A 130 -9.41 9.56 -10.21
CA VAL A 130 -9.76 8.35 -10.96
C VAL A 130 -9.32 7.08 -10.22
N LEU A 131 -8.13 7.10 -9.62
CA LEU A 131 -7.46 5.90 -9.08
C LEU A 131 -7.70 5.63 -7.59
N VAL A 132 -8.35 6.54 -6.84
CA VAL A 132 -8.55 6.39 -5.38
C VAL A 132 -9.30 5.11 -4.98
N ASP A 133 -10.18 4.60 -5.85
CA ASP A 133 -10.99 3.40 -5.59
C ASP A 133 -10.71 2.29 -6.61
N ALA A 134 -9.50 2.22 -7.17
CA ALA A 134 -9.20 1.33 -8.30
C ALA A 134 -9.49 -0.14 -8.00
N THR A 135 -9.21 -0.60 -6.77
CA THR A 135 -9.48 -1.97 -6.33
C THR A 135 -10.98 -2.27 -6.31
N ALA A 136 -11.81 -1.28 -5.98
CA ALA A 136 -13.27 -1.42 -6.01
C ALA A 136 -13.87 -1.31 -7.43
N LYS A 137 -13.24 -0.52 -8.31
CA LYS A 137 -13.68 -0.31 -9.70
C LYS A 137 -13.30 -1.48 -10.63
N LEU A 138 -12.26 -2.24 -10.30
CA LEU A 138 -11.88 -3.44 -11.02
C LEU A 138 -12.80 -4.61 -10.60
N THR A 139 -13.67 -5.05 -11.52
CA THR A 139 -14.58 -6.19 -11.27
C THR A 139 -13.85 -7.52 -11.10
N VAL A 140 -12.65 -7.63 -11.68
CA VAL A 140 -11.71 -8.73 -11.53
C VAL A 140 -10.34 -8.10 -11.34
N ASP A 141 -9.64 -8.55 -10.31
CA ASP A 141 -8.29 -8.13 -10.01
C ASP A 141 -7.39 -9.36 -9.85
N LYS A 142 -6.09 -9.18 -10.10
CA LYS A 142 -5.10 -10.24 -9.99
C LYS A 142 -3.78 -9.71 -9.46
N PRO A 143 -2.96 -10.57 -8.84
CA PRO A 143 -1.59 -10.23 -8.46
C PRO A 143 -0.80 -9.66 -9.63
N VAL A 144 -0.05 -8.59 -9.37
CA VAL A 144 0.84 -8.00 -10.37
C VAL A 144 1.97 -8.97 -10.67
N THR A 145 2.19 -9.26 -11.95
CA THR A 145 3.36 -9.98 -12.44
C THR A 145 4.32 -9.04 -13.19
N ARG A 146 5.54 -9.51 -13.42
CA ARG A 146 6.51 -8.77 -14.24
C ARG A 146 6.04 -8.52 -15.67
N GLU A 147 5.38 -9.50 -16.30
CA GLU A 147 4.82 -9.34 -17.64
C GLU A 147 3.75 -8.23 -17.68
N ASP A 148 2.96 -8.11 -16.61
CA ASP A 148 1.98 -7.04 -16.50
C ASP A 148 2.65 -5.67 -16.46
N ALA A 149 3.67 -5.53 -15.61
CA ALA A 149 4.42 -4.30 -15.46
C ALA A 149 5.12 -3.88 -16.76
N GLU A 150 5.80 -4.79 -17.46
CA GLU A 150 6.44 -4.51 -18.75
C GLU A 150 5.44 -4.05 -19.80
N GLY A 151 4.25 -4.63 -19.77
CA GLY A 151 3.12 -4.24 -20.59
C GLY A 151 2.59 -2.85 -20.34
N VAL A 152 2.43 -2.46 -19.07
CA VAL A 152 2.01 -1.13 -18.65
C VAL A 152 3.07 -0.08 -18.98
N ILE A 153 4.34 -0.37 -18.72
CA ILE A 153 5.49 0.47 -19.10
C ILE A 153 5.49 0.72 -20.60
N SER A 154 5.31 -0.35 -21.41
CA SER A 154 5.29 -0.24 -22.86
C SER A 154 4.14 0.64 -23.36
N ALA A 155 2.96 0.57 -22.72
CA ALA A 155 1.82 1.41 -23.07
C ALA A 155 2.07 2.89 -22.73
N GLU A 156 2.66 3.17 -21.58
CA GLU A 156 2.99 4.54 -21.16
C GLU A 156 4.00 5.17 -22.13
N ILE A 157 5.10 4.48 -22.40
CA ILE A 157 6.19 4.95 -23.27
C ILE A 157 5.70 5.21 -24.69
N ARG A 158 4.90 4.29 -25.27
CA ARG A 158 4.41 4.42 -26.65
C ARG A 158 3.53 5.65 -26.87
N ASN A 159 2.88 6.12 -25.81
CA ASN A 159 1.95 7.24 -25.88
C ASN A 159 2.56 8.53 -25.30
N LYS A 160 3.89 8.56 -25.06
CA LYS A 160 4.65 9.73 -24.62
C LYS A 160 5.68 10.16 -25.68
N PRO A 161 5.78 11.47 -26.00
CA PRO A 161 6.75 11.97 -26.96
C PRO A 161 8.20 11.80 -26.48
N GLU A 162 8.46 11.84 -25.17
CA GLU A 162 9.79 11.65 -24.58
C GLU A 162 10.21 10.18 -24.45
N LEU A 163 9.33 9.23 -24.75
CA LEU A 163 9.55 7.78 -24.63
C LEU A 163 10.06 7.35 -23.24
N ALA A 164 9.61 8.02 -22.18
CA ALA A 164 10.00 7.75 -20.80
C ALA A 164 8.77 7.55 -19.90
N THR A 165 8.92 6.72 -18.86
CA THR A 165 7.89 6.56 -17.81
C THR A 165 7.89 7.76 -16.86
N HIS A 166 6.74 8.08 -16.27
CA HIS A 166 6.66 9.12 -15.24
C HIS A 166 7.19 8.58 -13.90
N PRO A 167 8.14 9.26 -13.24
CA PRO A 167 8.55 8.90 -11.89
C PRO A 167 7.36 8.94 -10.93
N GLY A 168 7.08 7.84 -10.24
CA GLY A 168 5.94 7.73 -9.32
C GLY A 168 4.56 7.67 -10.00
N GLY A 169 4.49 7.61 -11.34
CA GLY A 169 3.26 7.40 -12.07
C GLY A 169 2.85 5.93 -12.16
N VAL A 170 1.85 5.65 -12.99
CA VAL A 170 1.18 4.35 -13.09
C VAL A 170 2.17 3.20 -13.35
N ALA A 171 3.04 3.32 -14.36
CA ALA A 171 3.95 2.22 -14.67
C ALA A 171 5.04 2.02 -13.61
N ALA A 172 5.46 3.09 -12.93
CA ALA A 172 6.44 2.98 -11.85
C ALA A 172 5.84 2.23 -10.64
N SER A 173 4.60 2.51 -10.28
CA SER A 173 3.89 1.83 -9.19
C SER A 173 3.62 0.36 -9.51
N VAL A 174 3.13 0.05 -10.71
CA VAL A 174 2.91 -1.35 -11.15
C VAL A 174 4.24 -2.11 -11.21
N ALA A 175 5.32 -1.49 -11.68
CA ALA A 175 6.65 -2.12 -11.68
C ALA A 175 7.26 -2.29 -10.28
N ALA A 176 6.94 -1.41 -9.33
CA ALA A 176 7.31 -1.59 -7.94
C ALA A 176 6.54 -2.76 -7.31
N ALA A 177 5.22 -2.83 -7.53
CA ALA A 177 4.38 -3.93 -7.06
C ALA A 177 4.85 -5.29 -7.61
N ALA A 178 5.11 -5.39 -8.92
CA ALA A 178 5.65 -6.60 -9.53
C ALA A 178 6.96 -7.07 -8.86
N ARG A 179 7.89 -6.14 -8.61
CA ARG A 179 9.18 -6.44 -7.98
C ARG A 179 9.03 -6.88 -6.52
N LEU A 180 8.06 -6.34 -5.79
CA LEU A 180 7.77 -6.75 -4.41
C LEU A 180 7.16 -8.15 -4.40
N ASN A 181 6.24 -8.44 -5.33
CA ASN A 181 5.65 -9.78 -5.47
C ASN A 181 6.68 -10.85 -5.86
N GLU A 182 7.68 -10.52 -6.68
CA GLU A 182 8.78 -11.44 -7.03
C GLU A 182 9.74 -11.73 -5.86
N GLN A 183 9.70 -10.92 -4.79
CA GLN A 183 10.57 -11.03 -3.61
C GLN A 183 9.89 -11.71 -2.42
N GLN A 184 8.58 -11.97 -2.52
CA GLN A 184 7.80 -12.75 -1.56
C GLN A 184 7.97 -14.25 -1.86
#